data_AF-A0A520H4E3-F1
#
_entry.id   AF-A0A520H4E3-F1
#
_cell.length_a   1.000
_cell.length_b   1.000
_cell.length_c   1.000
_cell.angle_alpha   90.00
_cell.angle_beta   90.00
_cell.angle_gamma   90.00
#
_symmetry.space_group_name_H-M   'P 1'
#
loop_
_entity.id
_entity.type
_entity.pdbx_description
1 polymer ?
#
loop_
_entity_poly.entity_id
_entity_poly.type
_entity_poly.pdbx_seq_one_letter_code
_entity_poly.pdbx_strand_id
1 'polypeptide(L)'
;MKRSEFIPAFFILAIMELRKEIEKSTAHRPIRDKIAGYVLEHEESFPELLKMAIDPADASHYKAAWNLEIVLEQKIDWLQPYLDLFSDALGHLTHESALRSISKV
;
A
#
# COMPACT_ATOMS: atom_id res chain seq x y z
N MET A 1 26.02 -13.54 9.26
CA MET A 1 26.52 -12.20 8.89
C MET A 1 25.37 -11.43 8.23
N LYS A 2 24.55 -10.73 9.01
CA LYS A 2 23.44 -9.93 8.46
C LYS A 2 24.04 -8.60 8.00
N ARG A 3 24.19 -8.39 6.69
CA ARG A 3 24.41 -7.03 6.15
C ARG A 3 23.19 -6.23 6.58
N SER A 4 23.37 -5.26 7.47
CA SER A 4 22.39 -4.21 7.67
C SER A 4 22.20 -3.53 6.32
N GLU A 5 21.05 -3.76 5.69
CA GLU A 5 20.73 -3.10 4.43
C GLU A 5 20.67 -1.59 4.71
N PHE A 6 21.66 -0.87 4.22
CA PHE A 6 21.64 0.58 4.26
C PHE A 6 20.55 1.02 3.28
N ILE A 7 19.36 1.31 3.80
CA ILE A 7 18.27 1.89 3.03
C ILE A 7 18.69 3.33 2.69
N PRO A 8 18.88 3.68 1.41
CA PRO A 8 19.29 5.03 1.05
C PRO A 8 18.24 6.05 1.51
N ALA A 9 18.67 7.23 1.96
CA ALA A 9 17.78 8.25 2.52
C ALA A 9 16.62 8.63 1.58
N PHE A 10 16.80 8.50 0.26
CA PHE A 10 15.76 8.71 -0.74
C PHE A 10 14.56 7.78 -0.58
N PHE A 11 14.79 6.49 -0.26
CA PHE A 11 13.72 5.52 -0.03
C PHE A 11 12.90 5.87 1.22
N ILE A 12 13.58 6.30 2.28
CA ILE A 12 12.92 6.74 3.52
C ILE A 12 12.04 7.96 3.22
N LEU A 13 12.55 8.92 2.46
CA LEU A 13 11.78 10.11 2.07
C LEU A 13 10.55 9.75 1.23
N ALA A 14 10.69 8.83 0.27
CA ALA A 14 9.58 8.37 -0.57
C ALA A 14 8.47 7.71 0.26
N ILE A 15 8.86 6.83 1.19
CA ILE A 15 7.94 6.18 2.13
C ILE A 15 7.20 7.21 3.02
N MET A 16 7.93 8.19 3.56
CA MET A 16 7.34 9.23 4.41
C MET A 16 6.34 10.11 3.65
N GLU A 17 6.65 10.50 2.40
CA GLU A 17 5.74 11.28 1.58
C GLU A 17 4.51 10.47 1.17
N LEU A 18 4.67 9.19 0.81
CA LEU A 18 3.53 8.29 0.52
C LEU A 18 2.56 8.23 1.70
N ARG A 19 3.06 7.94 2.91
CA ARG A 19 2.23 7.80 4.12
C ARG A 19 1.46 9.09 4.41
N LYS A 20 2.14 10.23 4.32
CA LYS A 20 1.54 11.56 4.51
C LYS A 20 0.45 11.88 3.48
N GLU A 21 0.65 11.53 2.21
CA GLU A 21 -0.37 11.74 1.17
C GLU A 21 -1.58 10.80 1.39
N ILE A 22 -1.35 9.53 1.78
CA ILE A 22 -2.44 8.59 2.11
C ILE A 22 -3.26 9.10 3.30
N GLU A 23 -2.62 9.52 4.38
CA GLU A 23 -3.29 10.04 5.59
C GLU A 23 -4.22 11.22 5.28
N LYS A 24 -3.77 12.13 4.39
CA LYS A 24 -4.52 13.31 3.96
C LYS A 24 -5.51 13.03 2.83
N SER A 25 -5.45 11.84 2.23
CA SER A 25 -6.28 11.49 1.09
C SER A 25 -7.76 11.35 1.45
N THR A 26 -8.58 11.41 0.40
CA THR A 26 -10.02 11.19 0.45
C THR A 26 -10.39 10.14 -0.60
N ALA A 27 -11.63 9.64 -0.57
CA ALA A 27 -12.09 8.60 -1.49
C ALA A 27 -12.23 9.06 -2.96
N HIS A 28 -12.02 10.35 -3.26
CA HIS A 28 -12.11 10.87 -4.62
C HIS A 28 -11.08 10.22 -5.54
N ARG A 29 -11.54 9.67 -6.67
CA ARG A 29 -10.72 8.90 -7.62
C ARG A 29 -9.45 9.66 -8.09
N PRO A 30 -9.49 10.96 -8.45
CA PRO A 30 -8.28 11.67 -8.89
C PRO A 30 -7.17 11.73 -7.84
N ILE A 31 -7.52 11.80 -6.55
CA ILE A 31 -6.52 11.79 -5.47
C ILE A 31 -5.89 10.40 -5.36
N ARG A 32 -6.70 9.36 -5.49
CA ARG A 32 -6.22 7.98 -5.44
C ARG A 32 -5.36 7.62 -6.65
N ASP A 33 -5.75 8.07 -7.84
CA ASP A 33 -4.95 7.89 -9.06
C ASP A 33 -3.59 8.60 -8.94
N LYS A 34 -3.54 9.80 -8.34
CA LYS A 34 -2.28 10.50 -8.06
C LYS A 34 -1.37 9.69 -7.14
N ILE A 35 -1.91 9.18 -6.04
CA ILE A 35 -1.13 8.41 -5.04
C ILE A 35 -0.69 7.05 -5.63
N ALA A 36 -1.59 6.33 -6.30
CA ALA A 36 -1.24 5.10 -6.99
C ALA A 36 -0.20 5.33 -8.09
N GLY A 37 -0.33 6.42 -8.85
CA GLY A 37 0.66 6.84 -9.85
C GLY A 37 2.04 7.06 -9.25
N TYR A 38 2.11 7.72 -8.09
CA TYR A 38 3.37 7.87 -7.36
C TYR A 38 4.01 6.51 -7.02
N VAL A 39 3.23 5.54 -6.54
CA VAL A 39 3.74 4.20 -6.20
C VAL A 39 4.18 3.43 -7.45
N LEU A 40 3.51 3.62 -8.59
CA LEU A 40 3.89 3.02 -9.86
C LEU A 40 5.19 3.62 -10.43
N GLU A 41 5.47 4.89 -10.14
CA GLU A 41 6.73 5.57 -10.49
C GLU A 41 7.86 5.26 -9.49
N HIS A 42 7.50 4.91 -8.25
CA HIS A 42 8.40 4.60 -7.14
C HIS A 42 8.08 3.20 -6.57
N GLU A 43 8.42 2.16 -7.31
CA GLU A 43 8.16 0.75 -6.97
C GLU A 43 8.63 0.40 -5.54
N GLU A 44 9.69 1.04 -5.06
CA GLU A 44 10.22 0.88 -3.71
C GLU A 44 9.25 1.23 -2.58
N SER A 45 8.20 1.99 -2.89
CA SER A 45 7.17 2.41 -1.93
C SER A 45 6.01 1.40 -1.84
N PHE A 46 5.90 0.48 -2.80
CA PHE A 46 4.86 -0.55 -2.82
C PHE A 46 4.82 -1.42 -1.55
N PRO A 47 5.96 -1.89 -0.99
CA PRO A 47 5.92 -2.72 0.21
C PRO A 47 5.31 -1.99 1.42
N GLU A 48 5.55 -0.68 1.55
CA GLU A 48 4.91 0.12 2.60
C GLU A 48 3.41 0.29 2.33
N LEU A 49 3.00 0.58 1.08
CA LEU A 49 1.58 0.66 0.73
C LEU A 49 0.83 -0.63 1.09
N LEU A 50 1.40 -1.77 0.69
CA LEU A 50 0.85 -3.09 0.97
C LEU A 50 0.72 -3.30 2.48
N LYS A 51 1.81 -3.07 3.22
CA LYS A 51 1.84 -3.21 4.68
C LYS A 51 0.80 -2.35 5.37
N MET A 52 0.66 -1.08 4.97
CA MET A 52 -0.37 -0.18 5.48
C MET A 52 -1.77 -0.71 5.20
N ALA A 53 -2.02 -1.22 3.99
CA ALA A 53 -3.36 -1.67 3.57
C ALA A 53 -3.82 -2.94 4.31
N ILE A 54 -2.89 -3.83 4.68
CA ILE A 54 -3.19 -5.12 5.32
C ILE A 54 -3.04 -5.10 6.84
N ASP A 55 -2.67 -3.96 7.44
CA ASP A 55 -2.54 -3.80 8.90
C ASP A 55 -3.78 -3.09 9.48
N PRO A 56 -4.72 -3.79 10.12
CA PRO A 56 -5.91 -3.17 10.71
C PRO A 56 -5.59 -2.16 11.83
N ALA A 57 -4.39 -2.19 12.41
CA ALA A 57 -3.97 -1.24 13.44
C ALA A 57 -3.55 0.11 12.84
N ASP A 58 -3.27 0.18 11.54
CA ASP A 58 -2.99 1.44 10.87
C ASP A 58 -4.29 2.24 10.69
N ALA A 59 -4.33 3.46 11.26
CA ALA A 59 -5.50 4.32 11.22
C ALA A 59 -5.93 4.71 9.79
N SER A 60 -5.03 4.59 8.81
CA SER A 60 -5.28 4.87 7.39
C SER A 60 -5.28 3.62 6.51
N HIS A 61 -5.34 2.41 7.09
CA HIS A 61 -5.31 1.16 6.32
C HIS A 61 -6.37 1.10 5.21
N TYR A 62 -7.59 1.57 5.48
CA TYR A 62 -8.67 1.60 4.48
C TYR A 62 -8.38 2.57 3.33
N LYS A 63 -7.65 3.68 3.59
CA LYS A 63 -7.19 4.59 2.55
C LYS A 63 -6.07 3.96 1.74
N ALA A 64 -5.13 3.28 2.40
CA ALA A 64 -4.08 2.53 1.72
C ALA A 64 -4.68 1.44 0.82
N ALA A 65 -5.68 0.69 1.29
CA ALA A 65 -6.39 -0.32 0.51
C ALA A 65 -7.00 0.24 -0.79
N TRP A 66 -7.57 1.46 -0.75
CA TRP A 66 -8.10 2.08 -1.97
C TRP A 66 -7.05 2.36 -3.04
N ASN A 67 -5.82 2.69 -2.61
CA ASN A 67 -4.72 2.98 -3.51
C ASN A 67 -4.05 1.67 -3.97
N LEU A 68 -3.94 0.68 -3.07
CA LEU A 68 -3.42 -0.65 -3.39
C LEU A 68 -4.25 -1.32 -4.49
N GLU A 69 -5.57 -1.21 -4.44
CA GLU A 69 -6.48 -1.67 -5.50
C GLU A 69 -6.03 -1.14 -6.88
N ILE A 70 -5.81 0.17 -7.01
CA ILE A 70 -5.47 0.81 -8.29
C ILE A 70 -4.05 0.43 -8.76
N VAL A 71 -3.11 0.25 -7.82
CA VAL A 71 -1.75 -0.22 -8.17
C VAL A 71 -1.82 -1.65 -8.70
N LEU A 72 -2.54 -2.54 -8.01
CA LEU A 72 -2.65 -3.96 -8.38
C LEU A 72 -3.53 -4.20 -9.62
N GLU A 73 -4.48 -3.31 -9.92
CA GLU A 73 -5.17 -3.27 -11.22
C GLU A 73 -4.16 -3.16 -12.40
N GLN A 74 -3.00 -2.53 -12.19
CA GLN A 74 -1.99 -2.30 -13.22
C GLN A 74 -0.78 -3.24 -13.11
N LYS A 75 -0.43 -3.66 -11.88
CA LYS A 75 0.80 -4.38 -11.56
C LYS A 75 0.53 -5.54 -10.58
N ILE A 76 -0.43 -6.40 -10.89
CA ILE A 76 -0.77 -7.55 -10.03
C ILE A 76 0.44 -8.45 -9.70
N ASP A 77 1.39 -8.59 -10.64
CA ASP A 77 2.60 -9.38 -10.46
C ASP A 77 3.49 -8.89 -9.30
N TRP A 78 3.38 -7.61 -8.90
CA TRP A 78 4.10 -7.08 -7.74
C TRP A 78 3.66 -7.70 -6.42
N LEU A 79 2.47 -8.29 -6.35
CA LEU A 79 1.99 -9.00 -5.18
C LEU A 79 2.67 -10.37 -5.00
N GLN A 80 3.24 -10.95 -6.06
CA GLN A 80 3.81 -12.30 -6.06
C GLN A 80 4.78 -12.58 -4.88
N PRO A 81 5.78 -11.73 -4.58
CA PRO A 81 6.68 -11.95 -3.44
C PRO A 81 6.02 -11.75 -2.07
N TYR A 82 4.78 -11.26 -2.01
CA TYR A 82 4.05 -10.97 -0.77
C TYR A 82 2.77 -11.78 -0.63
N LEU A 83 2.52 -12.79 -1.48
CA LEU A 83 1.26 -13.54 -1.49
C LEU A 83 0.93 -14.17 -0.14
N ASP A 84 1.92 -14.77 0.54
CA ASP A 84 1.72 -15.37 1.87
C ASP A 84 1.30 -14.29 2.87
N LEU A 85 2.04 -13.18 2.93
CA LEU A 85 1.77 -12.05 3.81
C LEU A 85 0.36 -11.46 3.56
N PHE A 86 -0.01 -11.27 2.30
CA PHE A 86 -1.31 -10.74 1.92
C PHE A 86 -2.43 -11.70 2.31
N SER A 87 -2.30 -12.98 1.98
CA SER A 87 -3.32 -14.01 2.22
C SER A 87 -3.58 -14.21 3.70
N ASP A 88 -2.52 -14.26 4.51
CA ASP A 88 -2.61 -14.40 5.97
C ASP A 88 -3.34 -13.22 6.62
N ALA A 89 -3.20 -12.01 6.07
CA ALA A 89 -3.84 -10.82 6.60
C ALA A 89 -5.34 -10.72 6.28
N LEU A 90 -5.83 -11.38 5.21
CA LEU A 90 -7.22 -11.26 4.76
C LEU A 90 -8.24 -11.63 5.86
N GLY A 91 -7.93 -12.64 6.68
CA GLY A 91 -8.80 -13.08 7.77
C GLY A 91 -8.97 -12.08 8.91
N HIS A 92 -8.14 -11.03 8.95
CA HIS A 92 -8.12 -10.03 10.02
C HIS A 92 -8.70 -8.67 9.60
N LEU A 93 -8.95 -8.47 8.30
CA LEU A 93 -9.54 -7.24 7.79
C LEU A 93 -11.06 -7.24 8.05
N THR A 94 -11.56 -6.22 8.75
CA THR A 94 -12.99 -6.08 9.07
C THR A 94 -13.57 -4.73 8.66
N HIS A 95 -12.73 -3.76 8.29
CA HIS A 95 -13.21 -2.44 7.89
C HIS A 95 -13.84 -2.50 6.50
N GLU A 96 -15.15 -2.28 6.42
CA GLU A 96 -15.95 -2.35 5.17
C GLU A 96 -15.33 -1.62 3.98
N SER A 97 -14.77 -0.43 4.24
CA SER A 97 -14.15 0.35 3.17
C SER A 97 -12.84 -0.26 2.65
N ALA A 98 -12.09 -0.94 3.51
CA ALA A 98 -10.89 -1.68 3.11
C ALA A 98 -11.29 -2.97 2.38
N LEU A 99 -12.23 -3.72 2.96
CA LEU A 99 -12.75 -4.98 2.40
C LEU A 99 -13.23 -4.82 0.96
N ARG A 100 -13.98 -3.75 0.66
CA ARG A 100 -14.46 -3.46 -0.71
C ARG A 100 -13.33 -3.35 -1.74
N SER A 101 -12.19 -2.79 -1.34
CA SER A 101 -11.03 -2.63 -2.23
C SER A 101 -10.22 -3.90 -2.32
N ILE A 102 -9.95 -4.53 -1.17
CA ILE A 102 -9.19 -5.77 -1.09
C ILE A 102 -9.90 -6.93 -1.79
N SER A 103 -11.24 -6.99 -1.77
CA SER A 103 -12.00 -8.06 -2.44
C SER A 103 -11.91 -8.07 -3.97
N LYS A 104 -11.28 -7.05 -4.58
CA LYS A 104 -11.08 -6.94 -6.03
C LYS A 104 -9.69 -7.40 -6.47
N VAL A 105 -8.80 -7.58 -5.50
CA VAL A 105 -7.43 -8.10 -5.66
C VAL A 105 -7.49 -9.61 -5.51
#